data_AF-A0A7J6SJB2-F1
#
_entry.id   AF-A0A7J6SJB2-F1
#
_cell.length_a   1.000
_cell.length_b   1.000
_cell.length_c   1.000
_cell.angle_alpha   90.00
_cell.angle_beta   90.00
_cell.angle_gamma   90.00
#
_symmetry.space_group_name_H-M   'P 1'
#
loop_
_entity.id
_entity.type
_entity.pdbx_description
1 polymer ?
#
loop_
_entity_poly.entity_id
_entity_poly.type
_entity_poly.pdbx_seq_one_letter_code
_entity_poly.pdbx_strand_id
1 'polypeptide(L)'
;ARKTLPVADLRELGPVKALREALIIRSGSLKDAFRALDGNGNGEVGFSEFETGLRSLRIDTQRIASIDVRSLFKLLDVNRSGLLSLEEIFGDPTVEDNDEEPWPQLVTEENLDRLWMRYLKDTREMSKNSSRVPRWEACPSRGREVQLAQRRYRKWEVRKEELRRQLRENDEFSKQRKGICMSLARLSAKQHMGLQKLIDSSGAPNRRSGFTTRSAGIESTASSRLRRRATELRLKHRGNGRKCSDTAGTQEGPPVPAKRRGGTARTLPGMAHGRHAVDRGIALRVLYDFSNLNRDVAARAVMEAEKRELERMRERHRHMEGMVKELTALRRELCASTNVLAKVVGKKKTVKEDHRRS
;
A
#
# COMPACT_ATOMS: atom_id res chain seq x y z
N ALA A 1 -24.34 45.02 31.81
CA ALA A 1 -25.30 44.12 32.48
C ALA A 1 -24.80 42.69 32.36
N ARG A 2 -24.70 41.95 33.47
CA ARG A 2 -24.32 40.54 33.41
C ARG A 2 -25.52 39.75 32.87
N LYS A 3 -25.35 39.00 31.78
CA LYS A 3 -26.42 38.20 31.17
C LYS A 3 -26.97 37.19 32.19
N THR A 4 -28.28 37.08 32.29
CA THR A 4 -28.99 36.05 33.08
C THR A 4 -28.83 34.70 32.39
N LEU A 5 -28.52 33.66 33.17
CA LEU A 5 -28.37 32.31 32.63
C LEU A 5 -29.76 31.70 32.38
N PRO A 6 -30.08 31.21 31.18
CA PRO A 6 -31.33 30.49 30.91
C PRO A 6 -31.21 29.06 31.47
N VAL A 7 -31.45 28.90 32.77
CA VAL A 7 -31.24 27.63 33.48
C VAL A 7 -32.13 26.50 32.95
N ALA A 8 -33.32 26.81 32.42
CA ALA A 8 -34.23 25.83 31.86
C ALA A 8 -33.63 25.17 30.60
N ASP A 9 -33.26 25.98 29.61
CA ASP A 9 -32.70 25.51 28.33
C ASP A 9 -31.39 24.74 28.53
N LEU A 10 -30.57 25.17 29.49
CA LEU A 10 -29.28 24.51 29.76
C LEU A 10 -29.43 23.12 30.38
N ARG A 11 -30.54 22.82 31.06
CA ARG A 11 -30.78 21.49 31.65
C ARG A 11 -31.16 20.44 30.62
N GLU A 12 -31.71 20.87 29.48
CA GLU A 12 -32.04 19.97 28.38
C GLU A 12 -30.78 19.51 27.62
N LEU A 13 -29.69 20.28 27.74
CA LEU A 13 -28.40 19.96 27.17
C LEU A 13 -27.61 19.02 28.09
N GLY A 14 -26.82 18.13 27.48
CA GLY A 14 -25.90 17.27 28.23
C GLY A 14 -24.95 18.09 29.14
N PRO A 15 -24.47 17.53 30.26
CA PRO A 15 -23.82 18.29 31.34
C PRO A 15 -22.59 19.09 30.88
N VAL A 16 -21.82 18.54 29.93
CA VAL A 16 -20.66 19.20 29.32
C VAL A 16 -21.08 20.35 28.40
N LYS A 17 -22.11 20.13 27.57
CA LYS A 17 -22.64 21.16 26.65
C LYS A 17 -23.26 22.31 27.44
N ALA A 18 -24.04 22.00 28.47
CA ALA A 18 -24.63 22.97 29.38
C ALA A 18 -23.56 23.87 30.05
N LEU A 19 -22.44 23.27 30.46
CA LEU A 19 -21.32 24.02 31.01
C LEU A 19 -20.70 24.97 29.97
N ARG A 20 -20.43 24.49 28.75
CA ARG A 20 -19.83 25.30 27.68
C ARG A 20 -20.70 26.52 27.36
N GLU A 21 -22.00 26.31 27.21
CA GLU A 21 -22.96 27.39 26.99
C GLU A 21 -23.01 28.37 28.16
N ALA A 22 -23.03 27.88 29.40
CA ALA A 22 -23.00 28.75 30.58
C ALA A 22 -21.73 29.62 30.63
N LEU A 23 -20.59 29.05 30.27
CA LEU A 23 -19.31 29.77 30.17
C LEU A 23 -19.37 30.85 29.08
N ILE A 24 -19.88 30.53 27.89
CA ILE A 24 -20.02 31.49 26.76
C ILE A 24 -20.95 32.64 27.15
N ILE A 25 -22.12 32.34 27.72
CA ILE A 25 -23.09 33.37 28.12
C ILE A 25 -22.48 34.33 29.13
N ARG A 26 -21.63 33.82 30.04
CA ARG A 26 -21.07 34.62 31.12
C ARG A 26 -19.86 35.45 30.71
N SER A 27 -18.95 34.85 29.95
CA SER A 27 -17.66 35.46 29.56
C SER A 27 -17.71 36.13 28.19
N GLY A 28 -18.72 35.85 27.37
CA GLY A 28 -18.85 36.31 25.99
C GLY A 28 -18.12 35.43 24.98
N SER A 29 -16.93 34.91 25.34
CA SER A 29 -16.16 33.98 24.53
C SER A 29 -15.55 32.89 25.39
N LEU A 30 -15.51 31.66 24.85
CA LEU A 30 -14.84 30.53 25.48
C LEU A 30 -13.38 30.82 25.86
N LYS A 31 -12.63 31.56 25.04
CA LYS A 31 -11.25 31.98 25.36
C LYS A 31 -11.19 32.92 26.57
N ASP A 32 -12.21 33.74 26.76
CA ASP A 32 -12.31 34.66 27.90
C ASP A 32 -12.73 33.92 29.15
N ALA A 33 -13.63 32.94 29.02
CA ALA A 33 -13.94 32.01 30.11
C ALA A 33 -12.68 31.27 30.57
N PHE A 34 -11.90 30.71 29.65
CA PHE A 34 -10.68 30.00 30.03
C PHE A 34 -9.69 30.91 30.77
N ARG A 35 -9.47 32.14 30.27
CA ARG A 35 -8.63 33.13 30.98
C ARG A 35 -9.16 33.50 32.36
N ALA A 36 -10.46 33.40 32.59
CA ALA A 36 -11.07 33.63 33.89
C ALA A 36 -10.99 32.41 34.83
N LEU A 37 -10.85 31.21 34.27
CA LEU A 37 -10.67 29.96 35.02
C LEU A 37 -9.18 29.74 35.37
N ASP A 38 -8.29 30.01 34.41
CA ASP A 38 -6.84 29.93 34.56
C ASP A 38 -6.29 31.19 35.26
N GLY A 39 -6.32 31.16 36.60
CA GLY A 39 -5.77 32.23 37.43
C GLY A 39 -4.23 32.21 37.54
N ASN A 40 -3.58 31.11 37.20
CA ASN A 40 -2.13 30.94 37.36
C ASN A 40 -1.37 31.21 36.03
N GLY A 41 -2.07 31.19 34.89
CA GLY A 41 -1.54 31.45 33.55
C GLY A 41 -0.69 30.32 32.96
N ASN A 42 -0.82 29.09 33.46
CA ASN A 42 -0.05 27.93 32.99
C ASN A 42 -0.63 27.30 31.71
N GLY A 43 -1.85 27.68 31.30
CA GLY A 43 -2.54 27.09 30.16
C GLY A 43 -3.24 25.75 30.44
N GLU A 44 -3.31 25.31 31.70
CA GLU A 44 -3.91 24.06 32.16
C GLU A 44 -4.71 24.27 33.46
N VAL A 45 -6.01 23.98 33.43
CA VAL A 45 -6.89 24.27 34.58
C VAL A 45 -6.95 23.07 35.52
N GLY A 46 -6.43 23.23 36.73
CA GLY A 46 -6.56 22.23 37.79
C GLY A 46 -7.95 22.20 38.44
N PHE A 47 -8.26 21.15 39.20
CA PHE A 47 -9.57 21.02 39.87
C PHE A 47 -9.91 22.21 40.80
N SER A 48 -8.94 22.67 41.58
CA SER A 48 -9.11 23.79 42.52
C SER A 48 -9.40 25.12 41.79
N GLU A 49 -8.77 25.32 40.64
CA GLU A 49 -8.94 26.50 39.79
C GLU A 49 -10.26 26.45 39.05
N PHE A 50 -10.64 25.26 38.57
CA PHE A 50 -11.94 25.02 37.98
C PHE A 50 -13.07 25.36 38.96
N GLU A 51 -13.01 24.87 40.20
CA GLU A 51 -14.03 25.17 41.22
C GLU A 51 -14.07 26.66 41.57
N THR A 52 -12.90 27.28 41.77
CA THR A 52 -12.80 28.71 42.11
C THR A 52 -13.29 29.59 40.96
N GLY A 53 -12.93 29.24 39.73
CA GLY A 53 -13.34 29.93 38.52
C GLY A 53 -14.84 29.86 38.29
N LEU A 54 -15.47 28.70 38.51
CA LEU A 54 -16.94 28.57 38.43
C LEU A 54 -17.66 29.42 39.49
N ARG A 55 -17.14 29.46 40.72
CA ARG A 55 -17.66 30.34 41.78
C ARG A 55 -17.52 31.82 41.41
N SER A 56 -16.38 32.21 40.83
CA SER A 56 -16.13 33.59 40.36
C SER A 56 -17.13 34.01 39.26
N LEU A 57 -17.41 33.09 38.33
CA LEU A 57 -18.39 33.29 37.26
C LEU A 57 -19.85 33.21 37.77
N ARG A 58 -20.07 32.73 39.00
CA ARG A 58 -21.39 32.42 39.61
C ARG A 58 -22.18 31.39 38.80
N ILE A 59 -21.49 30.34 38.38
CA ILE A 59 -22.06 29.21 37.65
C ILE A 59 -22.25 28.07 38.66
N ASP A 60 -23.51 27.84 39.04
CA ASP A 60 -23.86 26.74 39.93
C ASP A 60 -24.03 25.46 39.09
N THR A 61 -23.03 24.58 39.10
CA THR A 61 -23.06 23.33 38.30
C THR A 61 -24.24 22.44 38.66
N GLN A 62 -24.62 22.39 39.94
CA GLN A 62 -25.80 21.64 40.39
C GLN A 62 -27.09 22.22 39.82
N ARG A 63 -27.18 23.54 39.61
CA ARG A 63 -28.39 24.15 39.05
C ARG A 63 -28.51 23.91 37.56
N ILE A 64 -27.40 23.89 36.85
CA ILE A 64 -27.31 23.84 35.39
C ILE A 64 -27.31 22.40 34.89
N ALA A 65 -26.44 21.55 35.45
CA ALA A 65 -26.18 20.20 34.97
C ALA A 65 -26.68 19.10 35.92
N SER A 66 -27.24 19.44 37.09
CA SER A 66 -27.68 18.48 38.13
C SER A 66 -26.58 17.51 38.59
N ILE A 67 -25.31 17.86 38.37
CA ILE A 67 -24.14 17.02 38.65
C ILE A 67 -23.15 17.81 39.51
N ASP A 68 -22.43 17.08 40.36
CA ASP A 68 -21.37 17.64 41.20
C ASP A 68 -20.16 18.11 40.37
N VAL A 69 -19.47 19.16 40.85
CA VAL A 69 -18.33 19.78 40.16
C VAL A 69 -17.24 18.74 39.88
N ARG A 70 -17.00 17.82 40.81
CA ARG A 70 -16.00 16.75 40.67
C ARG A 70 -16.36 15.73 39.59
N SER A 71 -17.64 15.38 39.47
CA SER A 71 -18.10 14.47 38.42
C SER A 71 -18.04 15.14 37.05
N LEU A 72 -18.36 16.44 36.98
CA LEU A 72 -18.24 17.22 35.75
C LEU A 72 -16.78 17.35 35.30
N PHE A 73 -15.86 17.59 36.23
CA PHE A 73 -14.42 17.63 35.94
C PHE A 73 -13.92 16.31 35.33
N LYS A 74 -14.34 15.17 35.91
CA LYS A 74 -13.99 13.84 35.38
C LYS A 74 -14.57 13.56 33.99
N LEU A 75 -15.71 14.15 33.65
CA LEU A 75 -16.32 14.01 32.33
C LEU A 75 -15.56 14.81 31.27
N LEU A 76 -14.97 15.94 31.65
CA LEU A 76 -14.16 16.78 30.77
C LEU A 76 -12.73 16.23 30.59
N ASP A 77 -12.17 15.63 31.65
CA ASP A 77 -10.82 15.05 31.66
C ASP A 77 -10.79 13.68 30.96
N VAL A 78 -10.82 13.70 29.63
CA VAL A 78 -10.77 12.49 28.78
C VAL A 78 -9.42 11.78 28.91
N ASN A 79 -8.33 12.56 29.02
CA ASN A 79 -6.97 12.03 29.10
C ASN A 79 -6.60 11.52 30.51
N ARG A 80 -7.43 11.79 31.53
CA ARG A 80 -7.23 11.44 32.95
C ARG A 80 -5.93 11.99 33.52
N SER A 81 -5.47 13.13 33.02
CA SER A 81 -4.28 13.80 33.51
C SER A 81 -4.51 14.49 34.85
N GLY A 82 -5.77 14.76 35.21
CA GLY A 82 -6.13 15.57 36.37
C GLY A 82 -6.02 17.07 36.12
N LEU A 83 -5.73 17.48 34.88
CA LEU A 83 -5.62 18.86 34.42
C LEU A 83 -6.45 19.03 33.15
N LEU A 84 -7.21 20.12 33.05
CA LEU A 84 -8.03 20.38 31.88
C LEU A 84 -7.30 21.30 30.91
N SER A 85 -7.03 20.77 29.71
CA SER A 85 -6.47 21.55 28.61
C SER A 85 -7.55 22.42 27.95
N LEU A 86 -7.12 23.51 27.29
CA LEU A 86 -7.98 24.35 26.45
C LEU A 86 -8.86 23.51 25.50
N GLU A 87 -8.25 22.53 24.82
CA GLU A 87 -8.91 21.66 23.85
C GLU A 87 -10.03 20.80 24.47
N GLU A 88 -9.84 20.34 25.71
CA GLU A 88 -10.82 19.51 26.44
C GLU A 88 -12.03 20.32 26.90
N ILE A 89 -11.78 21.55 27.35
CA ILE A 89 -12.86 22.47 27.77
C ILE A 89 -13.66 22.94 26.55
N PHE A 90 -13.00 23.30 25.45
CA PHE A 90 -13.69 23.77 24.25
C PHE A 90 -14.44 22.65 23.54
N GLY A 91 -13.92 21.42 23.60
CA GLY A 91 -14.39 20.33 22.75
C GLY A 91 -14.15 20.66 21.29
N ASP A 92 -13.94 19.64 20.47
CA ASP A 92 -14.03 19.88 19.04
C ASP A 92 -15.51 20.05 18.68
N PRO A 93 -15.97 21.23 18.20
CA PRO A 93 -17.37 21.42 17.81
C PRO A 93 -17.80 20.51 16.65
N THR A 94 -16.87 19.78 16.01
CA THR A 94 -17.18 18.81 14.94
C THR A 94 -17.57 17.43 15.46
N VAL A 95 -17.36 17.15 16.74
CA VAL A 95 -17.80 15.90 17.39
C VAL A 95 -19.04 16.23 18.19
N GLU A 96 -20.16 16.32 17.49
CA GLU A 96 -21.46 16.15 18.15
C GLU A 96 -21.43 14.79 18.84
N ASP A 97 -21.50 14.79 20.18
CA ASP A 97 -21.78 13.59 20.97
C ASP A 97 -23.18 13.09 20.57
N ASN A 98 -23.27 12.38 19.44
CA ASN A 98 -24.31 11.41 19.18
C ASN A 98 -23.85 10.15 19.91
N ASP A 99 -24.27 10.01 21.17
CA ASP A 99 -24.17 8.76 21.93
C ASP A 99 -25.06 7.62 21.33
N GLU A 100 -25.66 7.85 20.15
CA GLU A 100 -26.49 6.91 19.39
C GLU A 100 -26.16 6.84 17.89
N GLU A 101 -24.88 6.92 17.46
CA GLU A 101 -24.54 6.34 16.14
C GLU A 101 -23.85 4.98 16.33
N PRO A 102 -24.60 3.86 16.16
CA PRO A 102 -23.99 2.57 15.98
C PRO A 102 -22.98 2.71 14.84
N TRP A 103 -21.74 2.23 15.06
CA TRP A 103 -20.76 2.02 13.99
C TRP A 103 -21.46 1.75 12.67
N PRO A 104 -21.28 2.56 11.61
CA PRO A 104 -22.13 2.47 10.44
C PRO A 104 -21.95 1.08 9.85
N GLN A 105 -22.98 0.24 10.01
CA GLN A 105 -23.03 -1.11 9.48
C GLN A 105 -23.02 -1.07 7.93
N LEU A 106 -23.25 0.12 7.34
CA LEU A 106 -22.98 0.42 5.94
C LEU A 106 -22.12 1.69 5.82
N VAL A 107 -20.90 1.51 5.34
CA VAL A 107 -20.08 2.60 4.79
C VAL A 107 -20.74 3.05 3.50
N THR A 108 -21.41 4.20 3.49
CA THR A 108 -21.92 4.85 2.28
C THR A 108 -20.82 5.70 1.63
N GLU A 109 -20.89 5.91 0.31
CA GLU A 109 -19.95 6.81 -0.40
C GLU A 109 -19.98 8.23 0.16
N GLU A 110 -21.15 8.69 0.60
CA GLU A 110 -21.36 10.04 1.14
C GLU A 110 -20.69 10.26 2.51
N ASN A 111 -20.47 9.19 3.29
CA ASN A 111 -19.93 9.28 4.65
C ASN A 111 -18.47 8.83 4.76
N LEU A 112 -17.88 8.29 3.69
CA LEU A 112 -16.52 7.74 3.67
C LEU A 112 -15.47 8.81 4.02
N ASP A 113 -15.59 10.01 3.47
CA ASP A 113 -14.64 11.10 3.71
C ASP A 113 -14.67 11.55 5.18
N ARG A 114 -15.86 11.62 5.79
CA ARG A 114 -16.01 11.96 7.21
C ARG A 114 -15.40 10.89 8.11
N LEU A 115 -15.64 9.62 7.80
CA LEU A 115 -15.08 8.48 8.55
C LEU A 115 -13.56 8.39 8.41
N TRP A 116 -13.03 8.66 7.22
CA TRP A 116 -11.58 8.69 6.97
C TRP A 116 -10.89 9.83 7.73
N MET A 117 -11.49 11.02 7.73
CA MET A 117 -10.95 12.16 8.48
C MET A 117 -10.97 11.91 9.99
N ARG A 118 -12.02 11.26 10.52
CA ARG A 118 -12.07 10.84 11.93
C ARG A 118 -10.99 9.81 12.25
N TYR A 119 -10.84 8.77 11.42
CA TYR A 119 -9.79 7.77 11.60
C TYR A 119 -8.38 8.40 11.61
N LEU A 120 -8.09 9.32 10.70
CA LEU A 120 -6.82 10.04 10.65
C LEU A 120 -6.58 10.89 11.89
N LYS A 121 -7.62 11.55 12.40
CA LYS A 121 -7.54 12.35 13.62
C LYS A 121 -7.29 11.47 14.84
N ASP A 122 -8.09 10.41 15.02
CA ASP A 122 -7.97 9.46 16.13
C ASP A 122 -6.58 8.79 16.12
N THR A 123 -6.09 8.33 14.96
CA THR A 123 -4.75 7.73 14.87
C THR A 123 -3.63 8.72 15.16
N ARG A 124 -3.77 9.98 14.76
CA ARG A 124 -2.78 11.04 15.03
C ARG A 124 -2.77 11.44 16.51
N GLU A 125 -3.92 11.49 17.16
CA GLU A 125 -4.05 11.80 18.59
C GLU A 125 -3.59 10.63 19.46
N MET A 126 -3.91 9.38 19.07
CA MET A 126 -3.37 8.18 19.71
C MET A 126 -1.83 8.14 19.65
N SER A 127 -1.21 8.60 18.56
CA SER A 127 0.26 8.70 18.46
C SER A 127 0.86 9.73 19.43
N LYS A 128 0.12 10.78 19.81
CA LYS A 128 0.60 11.82 20.73
C LYS A 128 0.42 11.42 22.19
N ASN A 129 -0.68 10.74 22.52
CA ASN A 129 -1.00 10.34 23.90
C ASN A 129 -0.56 8.91 24.24
N SER A 130 -0.04 8.13 23.28
CA SER A 130 0.54 6.82 23.57
C SER A 130 1.93 6.96 24.19
N SER A 131 1.97 7.13 25.51
CA SER A 131 3.16 6.90 26.34
C SER A 131 3.64 5.43 26.32
N ARG A 132 2.86 4.54 25.68
CA ARG A 132 3.27 3.17 25.40
C ARG A 132 4.27 3.17 24.25
N VAL A 133 5.54 2.97 24.61
CA VAL A 133 6.58 2.52 23.70
C VAL A 133 6.05 1.29 22.97
N PRO A 134 6.03 1.28 21.63
CA PRO A 134 5.44 0.18 20.91
C PRO A 134 6.12 -1.14 21.28
N ARG A 135 5.34 -2.22 21.42
CA ARG A 135 5.81 -3.49 22.02
C ARG A 135 7.02 -4.11 21.30
N TRP A 136 7.24 -3.75 20.03
CA TRP A 136 8.41 -4.16 19.23
C TRP A 136 9.72 -3.45 19.61
N GLU A 137 9.67 -2.34 20.35
CA GLU A 137 10.87 -1.66 20.87
C GLU A 137 11.41 -2.28 22.15
N ALA A 138 10.55 -2.89 22.97
CA ALA A 138 10.94 -3.54 24.23
C ALA A 138 11.63 -4.91 24.06
N CYS A 139 11.91 -5.35 22.81
CA CYS A 139 12.46 -6.68 22.54
C CYS A 139 14.01 -6.68 22.52
N PRO A 140 14.70 -7.31 23.48
CA PRO A 140 16.17 -7.31 23.56
C PRO A 140 16.88 -8.00 22.38
N SER A 141 16.15 -8.78 21.58
CA SER A 141 16.64 -9.43 20.36
C SER A 141 16.88 -8.44 19.20
N ARG A 142 16.32 -7.23 19.27
CA ARG A 142 16.38 -6.23 18.18
C ARG A 142 17.79 -5.72 17.93
N GLY A 143 18.65 -5.63 18.94
CA GLY A 143 20.06 -5.26 18.74
C GLY A 143 20.77 -6.26 17.81
N ARG A 144 20.51 -7.56 17.98
CA ARG A 144 21.08 -8.61 17.14
C ARG A 144 20.44 -8.68 15.75
N GLU A 145 19.13 -8.50 15.65
CA GLU A 145 18.44 -8.48 14.35
C GLU A 145 18.78 -7.25 13.51
N VAL A 146 18.88 -6.07 14.13
CA VAL A 146 19.31 -4.83 13.45
C VAL A 146 20.76 -4.96 12.98
N GLN A 147 21.66 -5.52 13.80
CA GLN A 147 23.03 -5.80 13.36
C GLN A 147 23.08 -6.82 12.21
N LEU A 148 22.22 -7.84 12.24
CA LEU A 148 22.14 -8.83 11.15
C LEU A 148 21.58 -8.22 9.87
N ALA A 149 20.56 -7.36 9.96
CA ALA A 149 19.98 -6.61 8.86
C ALA A 149 21.00 -5.64 8.25
N GLN A 150 21.75 -4.91 9.07
CA GLN A 150 22.84 -4.04 8.63
C GLN A 150 23.95 -4.83 7.92
N ARG A 151 24.33 -6.02 8.43
CA ARG A 151 25.27 -6.92 7.76
C ARG A 151 24.74 -7.40 6.41
N ARG A 152 23.46 -7.77 6.33
CA ARG A 152 22.80 -8.17 5.07
C ARG A 152 22.78 -7.02 4.07
N TYR A 153 22.48 -5.81 4.51
CA TYR A 153 22.46 -4.62 3.66
C TYR A 153 23.86 -4.30 3.12
N ARG A 154 24.90 -4.32 3.96
CA ARG A 154 26.31 -4.14 3.52
C ARG A 154 26.71 -5.19 2.49
N LYS A 155 26.35 -6.46 2.72
CA LYS A 155 26.63 -7.55 1.77
C LYS A 155 25.89 -7.35 0.45
N TRP A 156 24.66 -6.84 0.48
CA TRP A 156 23.89 -6.49 -0.71
C TRP A 156 24.51 -5.32 -1.48
N GLU A 157 24.95 -4.26 -0.80
CA GLU A 157 25.64 -3.11 -1.43
C GLU A 157 26.93 -3.55 -2.15
N VAL A 158 27.77 -4.37 -1.52
CA VAL A 158 28.96 -4.94 -2.18
C VAL A 158 28.59 -5.74 -3.44
N ARG A 159 27.56 -6.59 -3.35
CA ARG A 159 27.09 -7.38 -4.49
C ARG A 159 26.51 -6.52 -5.62
N LYS A 160 25.84 -5.42 -5.25
CA LYS A 160 25.27 -4.45 -6.19
C LYS A 160 26.36 -3.67 -6.92
N GLU A 161 27.42 -3.26 -6.23
CA GLU A 161 28.59 -2.66 -6.88
C GLU A 161 29.31 -3.63 -7.81
N GLU A 162 29.47 -4.88 -7.38
CA GLU A 162 30.07 -5.93 -8.21
C GLU A 162 29.26 -6.17 -9.49
N LEU A 163 27.94 -6.25 -9.40
CA LEU A 163 27.05 -6.33 -10.57
C LEU A 163 27.20 -5.11 -11.50
N ARG A 164 27.35 -3.89 -10.94
CA ARG A 164 27.59 -2.69 -11.74
C ARG A 164 28.96 -2.74 -12.43
N ARG A 165 29.99 -3.28 -11.78
CA ARG A 165 31.32 -3.48 -12.38
C ARG A 165 31.24 -4.45 -13.56
N GLN A 166 30.60 -5.60 -13.38
CA GLN A 166 30.40 -6.59 -14.44
C GLN A 166 29.64 -6.02 -15.64
N LEU A 167 28.64 -5.15 -15.40
CA LEU A 167 27.92 -4.47 -16.48
C LEU A 167 28.82 -3.50 -17.25
N ARG A 168 29.71 -2.77 -16.58
CA ARG A 168 30.70 -1.88 -17.24
C ARG A 168 31.67 -2.68 -18.11
N GLU A 169 32.19 -3.77 -17.59
CA GLU A 169 33.09 -4.66 -18.34
C GLU A 169 32.40 -5.25 -19.58
N ASN A 170 31.16 -5.73 -19.43
CA ASN A 170 30.38 -6.23 -20.56
C ASN A 170 30.10 -5.15 -21.62
N ASP A 171 29.89 -3.90 -21.20
CA ASP A 171 29.72 -2.78 -22.13
C ASP A 171 31.02 -2.42 -22.86
N GLU A 172 32.17 -2.48 -22.18
CA GLU A 172 33.49 -2.33 -22.80
C GLU A 172 33.79 -3.44 -23.80
N PHE A 173 33.53 -4.71 -23.44
CA PHE A 173 33.63 -5.83 -24.36
C PHE A 173 32.71 -5.66 -25.57
N SER A 174 31.50 -5.16 -25.37
CA SER A 174 30.56 -4.84 -26.46
C SER A 174 31.11 -3.75 -27.38
N LYS A 175 31.69 -2.69 -26.83
CA LYS A 175 32.35 -1.61 -27.58
C LYS A 175 33.55 -2.12 -28.38
N GLN A 176 34.40 -2.96 -27.79
CA GLN A 176 35.54 -3.58 -28.47
C GLN A 176 35.09 -4.46 -29.64
N ARG A 177 34.07 -5.32 -29.43
CA ARG A 177 33.52 -6.17 -30.51
C ARG A 177 32.93 -5.33 -31.65
N LYS A 178 32.23 -4.25 -31.34
CA LYS A 178 31.74 -3.29 -32.37
C LYS A 178 32.90 -2.63 -33.11
N GLY A 179 33.96 -2.23 -32.42
CA GLY A 179 35.16 -1.66 -33.02
C GLY A 179 35.86 -2.62 -33.99
N ILE A 180 36.05 -3.89 -33.59
CA ILE A 180 36.63 -4.94 -34.43
C ILE A 180 35.73 -5.23 -35.65
N CYS A 181 34.41 -5.29 -35.46
CA CYS A 181 33.49 -5.52 -36.57
C CYS A 181 33.54 -4.38 -37.60
N MET A 182 33.61 -3.12 -37.13
CA MET A 182 33.73 -1.94 -38.00
C MET A 182 35.08 -1.88 -38.73
N SER A 183 36.18 -2.27 -38.10
CA SER A 183 37.50 -2.29 -38.75
C SER A 183 37.59 -3.39 -39.82
N LEU A 184 37.04 -4.58 -39.54
CA LEU A 184 36.93 -5.66 -40.53
C LEU A 184 36.05 -5.26 -41.72
N ALA A 185 34.92 -4.58 -41.48
CA ALA A 185 34.07 -4.06 -42.55
C ALA A 185 34.81 -3.04 -43.45
N ARG A 186 35.63 -2.16 -42.84
CA ARG A 186 36.47 -1.20 -43.60
C ARG A 186 37.55 -1.89 -44.42
N LEU A 187 38.19 -2.92 -43.89
CA LEU A 187 39.21 -3.70 -44.61
C LEU A 187 38.60 -4.44 -45.79
N SER A 188 37.46 -5.09 -45.59
CA SER A 188 36.70 -5.74 -46.66
C SER A 188 36.28 -4.75 -47.75
N ALA A 189 35.77 -3.57 -47.38
CA ALA A 189 35.42 -2.52 -48.34
C ALA A 189 36.64 -2.03 -49.16
N LYS A 190 37.81 -1.89 -48.52
CA LYS A 190 39.07 -1.54 -49.22
C LYS A 190 39.51 -2.63 -50.20
N GLN A 191 39.40 -3.91 -49.81
CA GLN A 191 39.70 -5.04 -50.71
C GLN A 191 38.75 -5.05 -51.91
N HIS A 192 37.44 -4.84 -51.69
CA HIS A 192 36.47 -4.75 -52.78
C HIS A 192 36.73 -3.58 -53.71
N MET A 193 37.08 -2.39 -53.22
CA MET A 193 37.44 -1.26 -54.08
C MET A 193 38.76 -1.48 -54.84
N GLY A 194 39.74 -2.16 -54.22
CA GLY A 194 40.98 -2.56 -54.91
C GLY A 194 40.73 -3.54 -56.04
N LEU A 195 39.89 -4.55 -55.81
CA LEU A 195 39.46 -5.51 -56.83
C LEU A 195 38.64 -4.84 -57.93
N GLN A 196 37.75 -3.90 -57.59
CA GLN A 196 36.98 -3.15 -58.59
C GLN A 196 37.88 -2.31 -59.49
N LYS A 197 38.88 -1.63 -58.93
CA LYS A 197 39.87 -0.88 -59.74
C LYS A 197 40.68 -1.78 -60.66
N LEU A 198 41.05 -2.98 -60.20
CA LEU A 198 41.73 -3.99 -61.03
C LEU A 198 40.84 -4.45 -62.20
N ILE A 199 39.56 -4.70 -61.93
CA ILE A 199 38.56 -5.04 -62.96
C ILE A 199 38.43 -3.90 -63.97
N ASP A 200 38.27 -2.66 -63.51
CA ASP A 200 38.11 -1.48 -64.37
C ASP A 200 39.38 -1.17 -65.19
N SER A 201 40.58 -1.46 -64.66
CA SER A 201 41.86 -1.27 -65.35
C SER A 201 42.23 -2.38 -66.35
N SER A 202 41.54 -3.53 -66.29
CA SER A 202 41.81 -4.67 -67.18
C SER A 202 41.25 -4.51 -68.61
N GLY A 203 40.63 -3.36 -68.93
CA GLY A 203 40.32 -2.97 -70.30
C GLY A 203 39.48 -3.98 -71.10
N ALA A 204 38.73 -4.84 -70.42
CA ALA A 204 37.87 -5.81 -71.08
C ALA A 204 36.65 -5.07 -71.66
N PRO A 205 36.44 -5.07 -72.99
CA PRO A 205 35.29 -4.41 -73.59
C PRO A 205 34.01 -5.06 -73.09
N ASN A 206 33.10 -4.21 -72.61
CA ASN A 206 31.80 -4.56 -72.06
C ASN A 206 30.92 -5.22 -73.15
N ARG A 207 31.10 -6.54 -73.36
CA ARG A 207 30.13 -7.34 -74.10
C ARG A 207 28.89 -7.47 -73.24
N ARG A 208 27.89 -6.63 -73.53
CA ARG A 208 26.49 -6.89 -73.22
C ARG A 208 26.08 -8.21 -73.90
N SER A 209 26.32 -9.34 -73.24
CA SER A 209 25.60 -10.58 -73.53
C SER A 209 24.54 -10.75 -72.47
N GLY A 210 23.27 -10.71 -72.89
CA GLY A 210 22.14 -11.07 -72.06
C GLY A 210 22.34 -12.48 -71.52
N PHE A 211 22.57 -12.57 -70.21
CA PHE A 211 22.58 -13.83 -69.50
C PHE A 211 21.68 -13.67 -68.29
N THR A 212 20.41 -14.00 -68.47
CA THR A 212 19.45 -14.24 -67.40
C THR A 212 19.94 -15.45 -66.59
N THR A 213 20.74 -15.21 -65.56
CA THR A 213 21.07 -16.23 -64.57
C THR A 213 20.08 -16.18 -63.41
N ARG A 214 19.30 -17.26 -63.37
CA ARG A 214 18.63 -17.84 -62.21
C ARG A 214 19.56 -17.80 -60.97
N SER A 215 19.37 -16.83 -60.07
CA SER A 215 19.99 -16.80 -58.74
C SER A 215 18.94 -17.09 -57.67
N ALA A 216 18.38 -18.30 -57.72
CA ALA A 216 17.60 -18.86 -56.63
C ALA A 216 18.44 -19.89 -55.89
N GLY A 217 18.77 -19.60 -54.63
CA GLY A 217 19.02 -20.65 -53.63
C GLY A 217 20.45 -20.89 -53.20
N ILE A 218 21.10 -19.93 -52.52
CA ILE A 218 22.20 -20.26 -51.59
C ILE A 218 22.05 -19.58 -50.21
N GLU A 219 21.28 -18.49 -50.05
CA GLU A 219 21.17 -17.81 -48.75
C GLU A 219 20.21 -18.44 -47.72
N SER A 220 19.46 -19.50 -48.06
CA SER A 220 18.41 -20.02 -47.16
C SER A 220 18.89 -21.08 -46.15
N THR A 221 20.09 -21.65 -46.26
CA THR A 221 20.46 -22.84 -45.46
C THR A 221 21.12 -22.52 -44.11
N ALA A 222 21.77 -21.37 -43.93
CA ALA A 222 22.36 -20.97 -42.65
C ALA A 222 21.32 -20.44 -41.65
N SER A 223 20.38 -19.60 -42.11
CA SER A 223 19.29 -19.04 -41.30
C SER A 223 18.24 -20.09 -40.88
N SER A 224 18.13 -21.20 -41.61
CA SER A 224 17.20 -22.29 -41.31
C SER A 224 17.71 -23.24 -40.21
N ARG A 225 19.04 -23.44 -40.10
CA ARG A 225 19.64 -24.32 -39.09
C ARG A 225 19.62 -23.70 -37.69
N LEU A 226 19.75 -22.37 -37.57
CA LEU A 226 19.66 -21.67 -36.29
C LEU A 226 18.22 -21.61 -35.73
N ARG A 227 17.19 -21.53 -36.59
CA ARG A 227 15.79 -21.51 -36.13
C ARG A 227 15.29 -22.89 -35.69
N ARG A 228 15.73 -23.98 -36.32
CA ARG A 228 15.36 -25.36 -35.91
C ARG A 228 15.92 -25.77 -34.54
N ARG A 229 17.13 -25.32 -34.20
CA ARG A 229 17.76 -25.62 -32.90
C ARG A 229 17.08 -24.91 -31.73
N ALA A 230 16.47 -23.74 -31.96
CA ALA A 230 15.75 -22.98 -30.94
C ALA A 230 14.36 -23.56 -30.60
N THR A 231 13.71 -24.25 -31.55
CA THR A 231 12.40 -24.87 -31.33
C THR A 231 12.48 -26.24 -30.65
N GLU A 232 13.57 -26.99 -30.86
CA GLU A 232 13.79 -28.30 -30.20
C GLU A 232 14.02 -28.20 -28.69
N LEU A 233 14.64 -27.12 -28.21
CA LEU A 233 14.83 -26.89 -26.77
C LEU A 233 13.53 -26.52 -26.04
N ARG A 234 12.50 -26.05 -26.75
CA ARG A 234 11.22 -25.62 -26.17
C ARG A 234 10.21 -26.77 -26.00
N LEU A 235 10.42 -27.90 -26.68
CA LEU A 235 9.52 -29.07 -26.62
C LEU A 235 9.95 -30.14 -25.59
N LYS A 236 11.19 -30.11 -25.08
CA LYS A 236 11.66 -31.06 -24.04
C LYS A 236 11.20 -30.75 -22.61
N HIS A 237 10.56 -29.60 -22.36
CA HIS A 237 10.09 -29.20 -21.01
C HIS A 237 8.56 -29.29 -20.79
N ARG A 238 7.80 -29.86 -21.73
CA ARG A 238 6.37 -30.13 -21.54
C ARG A 238 6.10 -31.63 -21.68
N GLY A 239 6.29 -32.38 -20.60
CA GLY A 239 5.93 -33.78 -20.56
C GLY A 239 6.27 -34.44 -19.24
N ASN A 240 5.47 -34.20 -18.20
CA ASN A 240 5.13 -35.22 -17.18
C ASN A 240 4.10 -34.72 -16.16
N GLY A 241 3.10 -35.58 -15.89
CA GLY A 241 2.11 -35.45 -14.80
C GLY A 241 0.69 -35.17 -15.29
N ARG A 242 0.06 -36.08 -16.06
CA ARG A 242 -0.86 -37.16 -15.63
C ARG A 242 -2.05 -36.71 -14.75
N LYS A 243 -3.24 -36.87 -15.34
CA LYS A 243 -4.57 -36.93 -14.71
C LYS A 243 -4.80 -38.33 -14.13
N CYS A 244 -5.47 -38.41 -12.98
CA CYS A 244 -6.26 -39.57 -12.55
C CYS A 244 -7.56 -39.04 -11.94
N SER A 245 -8.66 -39.68 -12.32
CA SER A 245 -10.05 -39.38 -12.00
C SER A 245 -10.60 -40.32 -10.91
N ASP A 246 -11.60 -39.79 -10.20
CA ASP A 246 -12.77 -40.42 -9.55
C ASP A 246 -12.58 -41.56 -8.52
N THR A 247 -13.07 -41.34 -7.28
CA THR A 247 -14.34 -41.91 -6.75
C THR A 247 -14.55 -41.66 -5.24
N ALA A 248 -15.79 -41.29 -4.89
CA ALA A 248 -16.60 -41.56 -3.70
C ALA A 248 -16.01 -41.63 -2.26
N GLY A 249 -16.69 -40.92 -1.35
CA GLY A 249 -17.39 -41.56 -0.21
C GLY A 249 -16.81 -41.49 1.21
N THR A 250 -17.55 -40.80 2.08
CA THR A 250 -17.90 -41.20 3.47
C THR A 250 -16.98 -40.81 4.66
N GLN A 251 -17.64 -40.06 5.57
CA GLN A 251 -17.53 -39.93 7.04
C GLN A 251 -16.34 -40.53 7.81
N GLU A 252 -15.72 -39.75 8.70
CA GLU A 252 -15.86 -39.84 10.17
C GLU A 252 -14.85 -38.90 10.89
N GLY A 253 -15.21 -38.46 12.10
CA GLY A 253 -14.58 -37.34 12.83
C GLY A 253 -13.24 -37.64 13.52
N PRO A 254 -12.60 -36.61 14.12
CA PRO A 254 -11.28 -36.75 14.72
C PRO A 254 -11.34 -37.34 16.15
N PRO A 255 -10.42 -38.25 16.51
CA PRO A 255 -10.32 -38.76 17.88
C PRO A 255 -9.48 -37.84 18.77
N VAL A 256 -9.91 -37.78 20.03
CA VAL A 256 -9.26 -37.15 21.19
C VAL A 256 -8.00 -37.93 21.58
N PRO A 257 -6.86 -37.30 21.94
CA PRO A 257 -5.77 -38.01 22.60
C PRO A 257 -5.98 -38.05 24.12
N ALA A 258 -5.98 -39.28 24.64
CA ALA A 258 -6.13 -39.63 26.04
C ALA A 258 -4.92 -39.21 26.90
N LYS A 259 -5.23 -38.77 28.13
CA LYS A 259 -4.33 -38.72 29.29
C LYS A 259 -3.98 -40.15 29.76
N ARG A 260 -2.70 -40.43 30.04
CA ARG A 260 -2.23 -41.33 31.11
C ARG A 260 -0.72 -41.09 31.35
N ARG A 261 -0.34 -40.64 32.55
CA ARG A 261 0.35 -41.40 33.63
C ARG A 261 1.72 -41.91 33.15
N GLY A 262 2.86 -41.44 33.66
CA GLY A 262 3.22 -41.37 35.08
C GLY A 262 3.76 -42.73 35.52
N GLY A 263 5.08 -42.93 35.47
CA GLY A 263 5.69 -44.20 35.86
C GLY A 263 7.21 -44.28 35.66
N THR A 264 7.93 -43.91 36.72
CA THR A 264 9.07 -44.61 37.35
C THR A 264 10.36 -44.90 36.57
N ALA A 265 11.43 -44.38 37.16
CA ALA A 265 12.83 -44.73 36.97
C ALA A 265 13.14 -46.22 37.13
N ARG A 266 14.10 -46.71 36.31
CA ARG A 266 15.02 -47.79 36.69
C ARG A 266 16.36 -47.62 35.98
N THR A 267 17.36 -48.11 36.70
CA THR A 267 18.79 -47.82 36.66
C THR A 267 19.56 -48.84 35.80
N LEU A 268 20.43 -48.35 34.90
CA LEU A 268 21.74 -48.88 34.39
C LEU A 268 21.78 -50.31 33.73
N PRO A 269 22.89 -50.77 33.07
CA PRO A 269 24.19 -50.15 32.73
C PRO A 269 24.69 -50.37 31.26
N GLY A 270 25.77 -49.66 30.89
CA GLY A 270 26.95 -50.31 30.28
C GLY A 270 27.09 -50.43 28.74
N MET A 271 28.21 -49.89 28.26
CA MET A 271 28.98 -50.31 27.06
C MET A 271 28.45 -49.94 25.66
N ALA A 272 29.15 -49.00 25.01
CA ALA A 272 30.02 -49.29 23.84
C ALA A 272 30.52 -47.98 23.23
N HIS A 273 31.84 -47.81 23.20
CA HIS A 273 32.51 -46.78 22.42
C HIS A 273 32.59 -47.21 20.94
N GLY A 274 32.42 -46.23 20.05
CA GLY A 274 33.04 -46.26 18.73
C GLY A 274 32.08 -46.43 17.55
N ARG A 275 32.16 -45.46 16.62
CA ARG A 275 31.63 -45.47 15.24
C ARG A 275 30.17 -45.04 15.03
N HIS A 276 29.77 -43.83 15.41
CA HIS A 276 28.52 -43.21 14.90
C HIS A 276 28.58 -41.69 14.67
N ALA A 277 29.77 -41.09 14.59
CA ALA A 277 29.90 -39.64 14.41
C ALA A 277 29.74 -39.17 12.96
N VAL A 278 29.93 -40.04 11.96
CA VAL A 278 29.93 -39.62 10.54
C VAL A 278 28.52 -39.63 9.91
N ASP A 279 27.63 -40.53 10.33
CA ASP A 279 26.28 -40.62 9.75
C ASP A 279 25.28 -39.60 10.28
N ARG A 280 25.45 -39.11 11.52
CA ARG A 280 24.57 -38.07 12.08
C ARG A 280 24.77 -36.70 11.39
N GLY A 281 25.99 -36.42 10.91
CA GLY A 281 26.29 -35.20 10.17
C GLY A 281 25.62 -35.15 8.79
N ILE A 282 25.57 -36.29 8.09
CA ILE A 282 24.93 -36.39 6.77
C ILE A 282 23.41 -36.31 6.91
N ALA A 283 22.82 -37.00 7.89
CA ALA A 283 21.37 -36.94 8.14
C ALA A 283 20.89 -35.54 8.51
N LEU A 284 21.64 -34.79 9.32
CA LEU A 284 21.31 -33.39 9.67
C LEU A 284 21.49 -32.44 8.47
N ARG A 285 22.47 -32.68 7.59
CA ARG A 285 22.63 -31.91 6.35
C ARG A 285 21.46 -32.12 5.39
N VAL A 286 21.04 -33.38 5.20
CA VAL A 286 19.90 -33.72 4.33
C VAL A 286 18.59 -33.16 4.88
N LEU A 287 18.35 -33.20 6.19
CA LEU A 287 17.15 -32.61 6.80
C LEU A 287 17.17 -31.06 6.76
N TYR A 288 18.35 -30.44 6.87
CA TYR A 288 18.50 -28.99 6.71
C TYR A 288 18.29 -28.54 5.25
N ASP A 289 18.78 -29.31 4.28
CA ASP A 289 18.57 -29.04 2.86
C ASP A 289 17.11 -29.28 2.43
N PHE A 290 16.42 -30.29 3.00
CA PHE A 290 14.99 -30.53 2.76
C PHE A 290 14.09 -29.42 3.32
N SER A 291 14.42 -28.89 4.50
CA SER A 291 13.66 -27.79 5.11
C SER A 291 13.87 -26.45 4.40
N ASN A 292 15.06 -26.21 3.84
CA ASN A 292 15.31 -25.04 3.00
C ASN A 292 14.64 -25.15 1.62
N LEU A 293 14.60 -26.35 1.02
CA LEU A 293 13.90 -26.56 -0.25
C LEU A 293 12.39 -26.30 -0.11
N ASN A 294 11.78 -26.71 0.99
CA ASN A 294 10.37 -26.42 1.28
C ASN A 294 10.11 -24.91 1.50
N ARG A 295 11.06 -24.16 2.06
CA ARG A 295 10.95 -22.70 2.17
C ARG A 295 11.04 -22.00 0.82
N ASP A 296 11.91 -22.45 -0.08
CA ASP A 296 12.04 -21.86 -1.41
C ASP A 296 10.81 -22.16 -2.29
N VAL A 297 10.22 -23.35 -2.15
CA VAL A 297 8.95 -23.70 -2.81
C VAL A 297 7.80 -22.85 -2.25
N ALA A 298 7.73 -22.69 -0.93
CA ALA A 298 6.72 -21.81 -0.31
C ALA A 298 6.90 -20.34 -0.73
N ALA A 299 8.13 -19.84 -0.78
CA ALA A 299 8.41 -18.47 -1.21
C ALA A 299 8.02 -18.24 -2.68
N ARG A 300 8.27 -19.21 -3.58
CA ARG A 300 7.80 -19.14 -4.97
C ARG A 300 6.28 -19.15 -5.06
N ALA A 301 5.60 -19.96 -4.26
CA ALA A 301 4.14 -20.00 -4.22
C ALA A 301 3.54 -18.67 -3.75
N VAL A 302 4.14 -18.02 -2.74
CA VAL A 302 3.72 -16.68 -2.28
C VAL A 302 3.94 -15.63 -3.38
N MET A 303 5.11 -15.61 -4.03
CA MET A 303 5.39 -14.67 -5.12
C MET A 303 4.45 -14.87 -6.33
N GLU A 304 4.09 -16.12 -6.65
CA GLU A 304 3.11 -16.41 -7.69
C GLU A 304 1.68 -15.99 -7.29
N ALA A 305 1.30 -16.15 -6.03
CA ALA A 305 0.03 -15.68 -5.51
C ALA A 305 -0.09 -14.15 -5.58
N GLU A 306 0.94 -13.43 -5.14
CA GLU A 306 1.03 -11.97 -5.25
C GLU A 306 0.98 -11.49 -6.71
N LYS A 307 1.68 -12.20 -7.62
CA LYS A 307 1.63 -11.89 -9.06
C LYS A 307 0.22 -12.05 -9.62
N ARG A 308 -0.49 -13.12 -9.25
CA ARG A 308 -1.89 -13.34 -9.66
C ARG A 308 -2.81 -12.27 -9.11
N GLU A 309 -2.58 -11.82 -7.88
CA GLU A 309 -3.37 -10.76 -7.28
C GLU A 309 -3.14 -9.40 -7.97
N LEU A 310 -1.90 -9.08 -8.32
CA LEU A 310 -1.57 -7.91 -9.13
C LEU A 310 -2.20 -7.97 -10.53
N GLU A 311 -2.25 -9.14 -11.15
CA GLU A 311 -2.93 -9.32 -12.44
C GLU A 311 -4.44 -9.08 -12.30
N ARG A 312 -5.09 -9.57 -11.24
CA ARG A 312 -6.50 -9.28 -10.94
C ARG A 312 -6.73 -7.79 -10.69
N MET A 313 -5.84 -7.11 -9.96
CA MET A 313 -5.93 -5.66 -9.75
C MET A 313 -5.83 -4.89 -11.06
N ARG A 314 -4.90 -5.27 -11.95
CA ARG A 314 -4.77 -4.65 -13.28
C ARG A 314 -5.99 -4.90 -14.17
N GLU A 315 -6.63 -6.06 -14.05
CA GLU A 315 -7.86 -6.37 -14.77
C GLU A 315 -9.04 -5.53 -14.27
N ARG A 316 -9.20 -5.38 -12.94
CA ARG A 316 -10.16 -4.43 -12.36
C ARG A 316 -9.91 -3.00 -12.81
N HIS A 317 -8.65 -2.57 -12.86
CA HIS A 317 -8.29 -1.24 -13.35
C HIS A 317 -8.69 -1.05 -14.81
N ARG A 318 -8.39 -2.02 -15.70
CA ARG A 318 -8.81 -1.97 -17.11
C ARG A 318 -10.33 -1.93 -17.25
N HIS A 319 -11.06 -2.64 -16.40
CA HIS A 319 -12.52 -2.60 -16.39
C HIS A 319 -13.06 -1.23 -15.97
N MET A 320 -12.52 -0.63 -14.89
CA MET A 320 -12.87 0.72 -14.48
C MET A 320 -12.54 1.77 -15.56
N GLU A 321 -11.38 1.66 -16.21
CA GLU A 321 -11.03 2.53 -17.35
C GLU A 321 -12.02 2.38 -18.52
N GLY A 322 -12.54 1.17 -18.75
CA GLY A 322 -13.62 0.92 -19.71
C GLY A 322 -14.91 1.64 -19.34
N MET A 323 -15.38 1.48 -18.09
CA MET A 323 -16.57 2.16 -17.58
C MET A 323 -16.44 3.69 -17.66
N VAL A 324 -15.28 4.24 -17.30
CA VAL A 324 -15.05 5.69 -17.41
C VAL A 324 -15.15 6.15 -18.86
N LYS A 325 -14.61 5.39 -19.82
CA LYS A 325 -14.75 5.72 -21.25
C LYS A 325 -16.21 5.70 -21.69
N GLU A 326 -16.99 4.71 -21.29
CA GLU A 326 -18.43 4.64 -21.59
C GLU A 326 -19.20 5.82 -20.99
N LEU A 327 -18.97 6.15 -19.72
CA LEU A 327 -19.58 7.31 -19.07
C LEU A 327 -19.20 8.63 -19.76
N THR A 328 -17.94 8.79 -20.19
CA THR A 328 -17.53 9.98 -20.94
C THR A 328 -18.16 10.05 -22.33
N ALA A 329 -18.43 8.91 -22.98
CA ALA A 329 -19.14 8.86 -24.26
C ALA A 329 -20.61 9.27 -24.07
N LEU A 330 -21.30 8.69 -23.08
CA LEU A 330 -22.67 9.06 -22.73
C LEU A 330 -22.79 10.55 -22.38
N ARG A 331 -21.83 11.11 -21.64
CA ARG A 331 -21.79 12.54 -21.35
C ARG A 331 -21.70 13.40 -22.62
N ARG A 332 -20.92 12.97 -23.63
CA ARG A 332 -20.83 13.68 -24.92
C ARG A 332 -22.14 13.62 -25.69
N GLU A 333 -22.83 12.47 -25.69
CA GLU A 333 -24.15 12.31 -26.32
C GLU A 333 -25.23 13.16 -25.65
N LEU A 334 -25.22 13.22 -24.32
CA LEU A 334 -26.08 14.12 -23.54
C LEU A 334 -25.81 15.59 -23.88
N CYS A 335 -24.54 16.02 -23.89
CA CYS A 335 -24.18 17.38 -24.29
C CYS A 335 -24.59 17.72 -25.73
N ALA A 336 -24.48 16.77 -26.66
CA ALA A 336 -24.93 16.94 -28.04
C ALA A 336 -26.46 17.15 -28.09
N SER A 337 -27.21 16.33 -27.35
CA SER A 337 -28.67 16.41 -27.26
C SER A 337 -29.14 17.72 -26.65
N THR A 338 -28.50 18.20 -25.58
CA THR A 338 -28.84 19.50 -24.97
C THR A 338 -28.55 20.68 -25.90
N ASN A 339 -27.49 20.61 -26.70
CA ASN A 339 -27.17 21.65 -27.69
C ASN A 339 -28.22 21.71 -28.83
N VAL A 340 -28.76 20.55 -29.25
CA VAL A 340 -29.87 20.51 -30.21
C VAL A 340 -31.12 21.15 -29.62
N LEU A 341 -31.48 20.81 -28.38
CA LEU A 341 -32.62 21.42 -27.68
C LEU A 341 -32.45 22.95 -27.53
N ALA A 342 -31.26 23.42 -27.16
CA ALA A 342 -30.95 24.84 -27.06
C ALA A 342 -31.15 25.58 -28.40
N LYS A 343 -30.74 24.98 -29.53
CA LYS A 343 -30.97 25.54 -30.88
C LYS A 343 -32.46 25.61 -31.24
N VAL A 344 -33.25 24.59 -30.89
CA VAL A 344 -34.70 24.58 -31.15
C VAL A 344 -35.42 25.66 -30.31
N VAL A 345 -35.06 25.80 -29.04
CA VAL A 345 -35.63 26.83 -28.14
C VAL A 345 -35.22 28.24 -28.61
N GLY A 346 -33.98 28.42 -29.07
CA GLY A 346 -33.50 29.69 -29.64
C GLY A 346 -34.31 30.13 -30.87
N LYS A 347 -34.57 29.22 -31.82
CA LYS A 347 -35.37 29.51 -33.02
C LYS A 347 -36.84 29.88 -32.71
N LYS A 348 -37.44 29.31 -31.65
CA LYS A 348 -38.80 29.69 -31.25
C LYS A 348 -38.89 31.12 -30.70
N LYS A 349 -37.82 31.64 -30.09
CA LYS A 349 -37.80 33.04 -29.60
C LYS A 349 -37.75 34.04 -30.74
N THR A 350 -36.94 33.79 -31.78
CA THR A 350 -36.80 34.73 -32.92
C THR A 350 -38.09 34.83 -33.75
N VAL A 351 -38.76 33.70 -34.02
CA VAL A 351 -40.05 33.70 -34.77
C VAL A 351 -41.16 34.45 -34.04
N LYS A 352 -41.17 34.41 -32.70
CA LYS A 352 -42.15 35.15 -31.87
C LYS A 352 -41.87 36.65 -31.85
N GLU A 353 -40.63 37.06 -32.09
CA GLU A 353 -40.21 38.46 -32.10
C GLU A 353 -40.45 39.09 -33.47
N ASP A 354 -40.28 38.33 -34.56
CA ASP A 354 -40.66 38.76 -35.91
C ASP A 354 -42.18 38.92 -36.08
N HIS A 355 -42.99 38.04 -35.47
CA HIS A 355 -44.46 38.19 -35.42
C HIS A 355 -44.95 39.37 -34.57
N ARG A 356 -44.08 39.99 -33.76
CA ARG A 356 -44.42 41.23 -33.02
C ARG A 356 -43.98 42.50 -33.74
N ARG A 357 -43.18 42.38 -34.81
CA ARG A 357 -42.64 43.51 -35.59
C ARG A 357 -43.35 43.72 -36.92
N SER A 358 -44.00 42.68 -37.47
CA SER A 358 -44.99 42.79 -38.54
C SER A 358 -46.38 43.05 -37.96
#